data_AF-M2BV14-F1
#
_entry.id   AF-M2BV14-F1
#
_cell.length_a   1.000
_cell.length_b   1.000
_cell.length_c   1.000
_cell.angle_alpha   90.00
_cell.angle_beta   90.00
_cell.angle_gamma   90.00
#
_symmetry.space_group_name_H-M   'P 1'
#
loop_
_entity.id
_entity.type
_entity.pdbx_description
1 polymer ?
#
loop_
_entity_poly.entity_id
_entity_poly.type
_entity_poly.pdbx_seq_one_letter_code
_entity_poly.pdbx_strand_id
1 'polypeptide(L)'
;MANRSLIFSLDKLPGEGKLRIKRLSESEYNIPLIYRILVSVNPKATHSIIWKTDEKIAITADYAGGVAKLAGFFERLPKNKKDKKDAEKVLKFLNDEANAGKYIHLECGEIFEMEDEEPEVQNTNLIAELSDIDNTMDKEIKCITAGDRFALQELPENYWTNILYFSPGSDD
;
A
#
# COMPACT_ATOMS: atom_id res chain seq x y z
N MET A 1 10.93 18.12 1.05
CA MET A 1 10.03 17.07 0.54
C MET A 1 9.95 16.03 1.64
N ALA A 2 8.75 15.57 1.99
CA ALA A 2 8.59 14.47 2.93
C ALA A 2 8.84 13.16 2.17
N ASN A 3 9.50 12.20 2.80
CA ASN A 3 9.70 10.86 2.24
C ASN A 3 8.40 10.07 2.35
N ARG A 4 7.98 9.40 1.28
CA ARG A 4 6.63 8.84 1.15
C ARG A 4 6.63 7.39 0.74
N SER A 5 5.66 6.65 1.27
CA SER A 5 5.18 5.42 0.64
C SER A 5 3.97 5.74 -0.24
N LEU A 6 3.91 5.14 -1.43
CA LEU A 6 2.83 5.36 -2.40
C LEU A 6 2.22 4.04 -2.85
N ILE A 7 0.89 4.01 -2.95
CA ILE A 7 0.16 2.86 -3.50
C ILE A 7 -0.42 3.21 -4.87
N PHE A 8 -0.23 2.30 -5.81
CA PHE A 8 -0.76 2.34 -7.16
C PHE A 8 -1.55 1.08 -7.49
N SER A 9 -2.45 1.21 -8.45
CA SER A 9 -3.12 0.13 -9.16
C SER A 9 -2.53 0.05 -10.57
N LEU A 10 -2.19 -1.17 -11.00
CA LEU A 10 -1.57 -1.49 -12.27
C LEU A 10 -2.36 -2.55 -13.03
N ASP A 11 -2.36 -2.49 -14.35
CA ASP A 11 -2.94 -3.53 -15.21
C ASP A 11 -1.94 -4.67 -15.54
N LYS A 12 -0.64 -4.41 -15.44
CA LYS A 12 0.45 -5.36 -15.72
C LYS A 12 1.59 -5.23 -14.69
N LEU A 13 2.54 -6.16 -14.70
CA LEU A 13 3.73 -6.02 -13.86
C LEU A 13 4.68 -4.97 -14.46
N PRO A 14 5.45 -4.24 -13.63
CA PRO A 14 6.53 -3.39 -14.12
C PRO A 14 7.48 -4.18 -15.04
N GLY A 15 7.79 -3.62 -16.21
CA GLY A 15 8.63 -4.26 -17.24
C GLY A 15 7.87 -5.07 -18.31
N GLU A 16 6.57 -5.33 -18.17
CA GLU A 16 5.76 -6.05 -19.18
C GLU A 16 5.21 -5.12 -20.31
N GLY A 17 5.83 -3.95 -20.51
CA GLY A 17 5.46 -2.94 -21.49
C GLY A 17 4.73 -1.73 -20.89
N LYS A 18 3.94 -1.02 -21.71
CA LYS A 18 3.22 0.18 -21.27
C LYS A 18 2.18 -0.15 -20.19
N LEU A 19 2.31 0.50 -19.03
CA LEU A 19 1.43 0.36 -17.87
C LEU A 19 0.27 1.35 -17.90
N ARG A 20 -0.90 0.90 -17.47
CA ARG A 20 -1.99 1.78 -17.02
C ARG A 20 -1.87 1.93 -15.51
N ILE A 21 -1.44 3.11 -15.07
CA ILE A 21 -1.15 3.41 -13.66
C ILE A 21 -2.29 4.26 -13.09
N LYS A 22 -2.76 3.89 -11.90
CA LYS A 22 -3.66 4.72 -11.07
C LYS A 22 -3.04 4.87 -9.69
N ARG A 23 -2.76 6.09 -9.26
CA ARG A 23 -2.38 6.34 -7.86
C ARG A 23 -3.61 6.18 -6.98
N LEU A 24 -3.46 5.50 -5.84
CA LEU A 24 -4.56 5.27 -4.91
C LEU A 24 -4.36 6.07 -3.62
N SER A 25 -3.14 6.09 -3.07
CA SER A 25 -2.85 6.69 -1.78
C SER A 25 -1.37 7.01 -1.61
N GLU A 26 -1.05 7.93 -0.69
CA GLU A 26 0.32 8.19 -0.23
C GLU A 26 0.34 8.37 1.30
N SER A 27 1.46 8.04 1.95
CA SER A 27 1.66 8.30 3.37
C SER A 27 3.09 8.79 3.61
N GLU A 28 3.25 9.75 4.53
CA GLU A 28 4.55 10.37 4.83
C GLU A 28 5.24 9.63 5.98
N TYR A 29 6.55 9.43 5.85
CA TYR A 29 7.46 8.93 6.89
C TYR A 29 7.22 7.50 7.39
N ASN A 30 6.28 6.75 6.83
CA ASN A 30 6.11 5.33 7.16
C ASN A 30 5.51 4.53 5.99
N ILE A 31 5.40 3.21 6.21
CA ILE A 31 4.62 2.28 5.39
C ILE A 31 3.44 1.79 6.25
N PRO A 32 2.23 2.38 6.09
CA PRO A 32 1.07 2.07 6.94
C PRO A 32 0.70 0.58 6.90
N LEU A 33 0.13 0.08 8.00
CA LEU A 33 -0.39 -1.29 8.06
C LEU A 33 -1.40 -1.57 6.93
N ILE A 34 -2.25 -0.60 6.59
CA ILE A 34 -3.24 -0.75 5.50
C ILE A 34 -2.53 -1.02 4.16
N TYR A 35 -1.41 -0.37 3.87
CA TYR A 35 -0.65 -0.60 2.64
C TYR A 35 0.00 -1.98 2.65
N ARG A 36 0.57 -2.38 3.79
CA ARG A 36 1.15 -3.71 3.99
C ARG A 36 0.11 -4.81 3.80
N ILE A 37 -1.09 -4.65 4.34
CA ILE A 37 -2.20 -5.60 4.13
C ILE A 37 -2.54 -5.71 2.65
N LEU A 38 -2.67 -4.58 1.95
CA LEU A 38 -3.00 -4.55 0.52
C LEU A 38 -1.96 -5.29 -0.32
N VAL A 39 -0.66 -5.13 -0.05
CA VAL A 39 0.38 -5.84 -0.83
C VAL A 39 0.73 -7.24 -0.31
N SER A 40 0.04 -7.76 0.69
CA SER A 40 0.43 -9.03 1.34
C SER A 40 0.03 -10.31 0.57
N VAL A 41 -0.80 -10.21 -0.47
CA VAL A 41 -1.27 -11.38 -1.21
C VAL A 41 -0.43 -11.61 -2.47
N ASN A 42 0.35 -12.69 -2.46
CA ASN A 42 1.34 -13.02 -3.50
C ASN A 42 2.33 -11.88 -3.79
N PRO A 43 2.98 -11.28 -2.77
CA PRO A 43 3.92 -10.18 -2.96
C PRO A 43 5.12 -10.61 -3.79
N LYS A 44 5.60 -9.70 -4.63
CA LYS A 44 6.83 -9.86 -5.41
C LYS A 44 7.63 -8.58 -5.38
N ALA A 45 8.94 -8.69 -5.17
CA ALA A 45 9.88 -7.61 -5.41
C ALA A 45 9.86 -7.25 -6.90
N THR A 46 9.61 -5.99 -7.22
CA THR A 46 9.54 -5.46 -8.58
C THR A 46 10.32 -4.16 -8.68
N HIS A 47 10.64 -3.76 -9.92
CA HIS A 47 11.25 -2.46 -10.18
C HIS A 47 10.25 -1.35 -9.85
N SER A 48 10.80 -0.22 -9.41
CA SER A 48 10.03 1.01 -9.27
C SER A 48 9.48 1.47 -10.62
N ILE A 49 8.28 2.04 -10.61
CA ILE A 49 7.67 2.78 -11.72
C ILE A 49 7.94 4.29 -11.62
N ILE A 50 8.56 4.74 -10.53
CA ILE A 50 8.95 6.13 -10.28
C ILE A 50 10.45 6.33 -10.49
N TRP A 51 11.28 5.43 -9.96
CA TRP A 51 12.72 5.55 -9.92
C TRP A 51 13.37 4.79 -11.07
N LYS A 52 14.31 5.44 -11.78
CA LYS A 52 15.14 4.78 -12.80
C LYS A 52 16.31 4.06 -12.13
N THR A 53 16.04 2.89 -11.56
CA THR A 53 17.02 2.00 -10.93
C THR A 53 16.84 0.55 -11.38
N ASP A 54 17.92 -0.22 -11.42
CA ASP A 54 17.90 -1.66 -11.68
C ASP A 54 17.54 -2.48 -10.43
N GLU A 55 17.51 -1.84 -9.26
CA GLU A 55 17.15 -2.49 -7.99
C GLU A 55 15.64 -2.70 -7.87
N LYS A 56 15.25 -3.84 -7.28
CA LYS A 56 13.83 -4.12 -7.01
C LYS A 56 13.43 -3.55 -5.66
N ILE A 57 13.13 -2.25 -5.66
CA ILE A 57 12.81 -1.47 -4.46
C ILE A 57 11.30 -1.23 -4.26
N ALA A 58 10.46 -1.87 -5.07
CA ALA A 58 9.01 -1.80 -4.96
C ALA A 58 8.40 -3.19 -4.76
N ILE A 59 7.12 -3.24 -4.35
CA ILE A 59 6.38 -4.48 -4.15
C ILE A 59 5.15 -4.46 -5.04
N THR A 60 4.96 -5.48 -5.88
CA THR A 60 3.72 -5.71 -6.62
C THR A 60 3.03 -6.98 -6.13
N ALA A 61 1.72 -6.92 -5.95
CA ALA A 61 0.90 -7.99 -5.38
C ALA A 61 -0.47 -8.08 -6.07
N ASP A 62 -1.24 -9.11 -5.72
CA ASP A 62 -2.60 -9.32 -6.25
C ASP A 62 -3.57 -8.26 -5.72
N TYR A 63 -4.16 -7.47 -6.62
CA TYR A 63 -5.04 -6.35 -6.22
C TYR A 63 -6.28 -6.85 -5.49
N ALA A 64 -7.02 -7.76 -6.10
CA ALA A 64 -8.31 -8.22 -5.59
C ALA A 64 -8.16 -8.94 -4.24
N GLY A 65 -7.14 -9.81 -4.12
CA GLY A 65 -6.81 -10.51 -2.89
C GLY A 65 -6.36 -9.57 -1.78
N GLY A 66 -5.56 -8.56 -2.10
CA GLY A 66 -5.19 -7.50 -1.16
C GLY A 66 -6.38 -6.74 -0.61
N VAL A 67 -7.27 -6.29 -1.50
CA VAL A 67 -8.52 -5.58 -1.11
C VAL A 67 -9.44 -6.49 -0.29
N ALA A 68 -9.57 -7.77 -0.65
CA ALA A 68 -10.36 -8.73 0.11
C ALA A 68 -9.80 -8.96 1.53
N LYS A 69 -8.47 -9.05 1.66
CA LYS A 69 -7.82 -9.18 2.97
C LYS A 69 -7.99 -7.92 3.82
N LEU A 70 -7.90 -6.73 3.21
CA LEU A 70 -8.19 -5.47 3.90
C LEU A 70 -9.65 -5.37 4.36
N ALA A 71 -10.60 -5.82 3.54
CA ALA A 71 -12.01 -5.89 3.93
C ALA A 71 -12.20 -6.80 5.17
N GLY A 72 -11.57 -7.98 5.16
CA GLY A 72 -11.59 -8.88 6.31
C GLY A 72 -10.96 -8.28 7.58
N PHE A 73 -9.91 -7.46 7.44
CA PHE A 73 -9.36 -6.69 8.57
C PHE A 73 -10.38 -5.69 9.13
N PHE A 74 -11.04 -4.91 8.26
CA PHE A 74 -12.02 -3.91 8.66
C PHE A 74 -13.26 -4.52 9.33
N GLU A 75 -13.70 -5.71 8.92
CA GLU A 75 -14.80 -6.43 9.57
C GLU A 75 -14.50 -6.80 11.03
N ARG A 76 -13.22 -6.95 11.38
CA ARG A 76 -12.75 -7.34 12.72
C ARG A 76 -12.49 -6.14 13.63
N LEU A 77 -12.51 -4.92 13.10
CA LEU A 77 -12.32 -3.71 13.90
C LEU A 77 -13.45 -3.55 14.93
N PRO A 78 -13.18 -2.93 16.10
CA PRO A 78 -14.22 -2.55 17.04
C PRO A 78 -15.32 -1.72 16.37
N LYS A 79 -16.57 -1.83 16.84
CA LYS A 79 -17.75 -1.16 16.26
C LYS A 79 -17.81 0.35 16.55
N ASN A 80 -16.72 1.06 16.27
CA ASN A 80 -16.69 2.51 16.26
C ASN A 80 -17.35 3.01 14.96
N LYS A 81 -18.33 3.92 15.10
CA LYS A 81 -19.11 4.43 13.96
C LYS A 81 -18.26 5.20 12.95
N LYS A 82 -17.25 5.95 13.40
CA LYS A 82 -16.37 6.73 12.53
C LYS A 82 -15.46 5.78 11.75
N ASP A 83 -14.72 4.92 12.45
CA ASP A 83 -13.76 4.00 11.84
C ASP A 83 -14.45 3.10 10.81
N LYS A 84 -15.67 2.62 11.12
CA LYS A 84 -16.48 1.85 10.17
C LYS A 84 -16.85 2.65 8.91
N LYS A 85 -17.27 3.91 9.07
CA LYS A 85 -17.63 4.76 7.93
C LYS A 85 -16.42 5.06 7.04
N ASP A 86 -15.27 5.31 7.66
CA ASP A 86 -14.05 5.60 6.93
C ASP A 86 -13.55 4.33 6.21
N ALA A 87 -13.58 3.16 6.87
CA ALA A 87 -13.31 1.86 6.24
C ALA A 87 -14.24 1.56 5.05
N GLU A 88 -15.55 1.80 5.17
CA GLU A 88 -16.51 1.64 4.08
C GLU A 88 -16.17 2.54 2.87
N LYS A 89 -15.71 3.77 3.11
CA LYS A 89 -15.29 4.68 2.04
C LYS A 89 -14.03 4.20 1.33
N VAL A 90 -13.02 3.75 2.09
CA VAL A 90 -11.79 3.19 1.51
C VAL A 90 -12.11 1.98 0.64
N LEU A 91 -12.93 1.05 1.14
CA LEU A 91 -13.34 -0.11 0.35
C LEU A 91 -14.15 0.29 -0.89
N LYS A 92 -15.06 1.27 -0.76
CA LYS A 92 -15.80 1.77 -1.93
C LYS A 92 -14.86 2.35 -2.98
N PHE A 93 -13.86 3.13 -2.57
CA PHE A 93 -12.85 3.70 -3.46
C PHE A 93 -12.03 2.60 -4.16
N LEU A 94 -11.55 1.61 -3.41
CA LEU A 94 -10.73 0.51 -3.95
C LEU A 94 -11.51 -0.44 -4.87
N ASN A 95 -12.83 -0.58 -4.65
CA ASN A 95 -13.69 -1.43 -5.48
C ASN A 95 -14.31 -0.68 -6.68
N ASP A 96 -14.04 0.61 -6.85
CA ASP A 96 -14.44 1.34 -8.06
C ASP A 96 -13.63 0.82 -9.26
N GLU A 97 -14.31 0.41 -10.33
CA GLU A 97 -13.69 -0.11 -11.55
C GLU A 97 -12.71 0.89 -12.19
N ALA A 98 -12.90 2.20 -11.97
CA ALA A 98 -11.99 3.23 -12.45
C ALA A 98 -10.64 3.23 -11.73
N ASN A 99 -10.59 2.68 -10.51
CA ASN A 99 -9.41 2.61 -9.65
C ASN A 99 -8.80 1.20 -9.65
N ALA A 100 -9.63 0.17 -9.81
CA ALA A 100 -9.21 -1.21 -9.77
C ALA A 100 -8.28 -1.59 -10.91
N GLY A 101 -7.31 -2.46 -10.58
CA GLY A 101 -6.32 -2.99 -11.50
C GLY A 101 -6.18 -4.49 -11.33
N LYS A 102 -5.24 -5.07 -12.07
CA LYS A 102 -4.84 -6.47 -11.88
C LYS A 102 -3.93 -6.60 -10.66
N TYR A 103 -3.07 -5.61 -10.46
CA TYR A 103 -2.08 -5.60 -9.40
C TYR A 103 -2.17 -4.34 -8.56
N ILE A 104 -1.82 -4.48 -7.29
CA ILE A 104 -1.53 -3.37 -6.40
C ILE A 104 -0.02 -3.25 -6.25
N HIS A 105 0.49 -2.03 -6.28
CA HIS A 105 1.92 -1.75 -6.30
C HIS A 105 2.26 -0.72 -5.24
N LEU A 106 3.23 -1.04 -4.40
CA LEU A 106 3.72 -0.20 -3.33
C LEU A 106 5.14 0.26 -3.67
N GLU A 107 5.29 1.58 -3.74
CA GLU A 107 6.56 2.26 -3.85
C GLU A 107 7.03 2.66 -2.45
N CYS A 108 8.21 2.18 -2.08
CA CYS A 108 8.83 2.42 -0.77
C CYS A 108 10.19 3.10 -0.86
N GLY A 109 10.69 3.42 -2.07
CA GLY A 109 12.03 3.92 -2.30
C GLY A 109 12.41 5.09 -1.39
N GLU A 110 11.56 6.13 -1.30
CA GLU A 110 11.81 7.28 -0.43
C GLU A 110 11.87 6.93 1.06
N ILE A 111 11.10 5.93 1.50
CA ILE A 111 11.15 5.47 2.90
C ILE A 111 12.44 4.68 3.14
N PHE A 112 12.85 3.85 2.18
CA PHE A 112 14.09 3.08 2.31
C PHE A 112 15.32 3.99 2.34
N GLU A 113 15.32 5.09 1.59
CA GLU A 113 16.41 6.08 1.65
C GLU A 113 16.56 6.79 3.01
N MET A 114 15.59 6.64 3.93
CA MET A 114 15.72 7.19 5.29
C MET A 114 16.62 6.37 6.21
N GLU A 115 16.85 5.11 5.85
CA GLU A 115 17.59 4.15 6.66
C GLU A 115 18.99 3.93 6.09
N ASP A 116 19.92 3.48 6.93
CA ASP A 116 21.31 3.21 6.53
C ASP A 116 21.48 1.86 5.77
N GLU A 117 20.40 1.08 5.60
CA GLU A 117 20.42 -0.21 4.90
C GLU A 117 20.14 -0.05 3.39
N GLU A 118 20.70 -0.93 2.56
CA GLU A 118 20.45 -0.89 1.11
C GLU A 118 18.95 -1.10 0.76
N PRO A 119 18.35 -0.27 -0.12
CA PRO A 119 16.91 -0.32 -0.39
C PRO A 119 16.37 -1.68 -0.84
N GLU A 120 17.12 -2.43 -1.65
CA GLU A 120 16.70 -3.77 -2.10
C GLU A 120 16.68 -4.79 -0.95
N VAL A 121 17.57 -4.64 0.04
CA VAL A 121 17.60 -5.46 1.26
C VAL A 121 16.40 -5.12 2.13
N GLN A 122 16.14 -3.84 2.36
CA GLN A 122 14.94 -3.37 3.09
C GLN A 122 13.65 -3.89 2.44
N ASN A 123 13.55 -3.85 1.10
CA ASN A 123 12.40 -4.38 0.37
C ASN A 123 12.23 -5.89 0.57
N THR A 124 13.34 -6.64 0.55
CA THR A 124 13.33 -8.09 0.81
C THR A 124 12.87 -8.39 2.24
N ASN A 125 13.35 -7.63 3.22
CA ASN A 125 12.93 -7.74 4.62
C ASN A 125 11.43 -7.45 4.77
N LEU A 126 10.93 -6.38 4.14
CA LEU A 126 9.52 -6.04 4.15
C LEU A 126 8.66 -7.18 3.57
N ILE A 127 9.03 -7.75 2.43
CA ILE A 127 8.32 -8.89 1.84
C ILE A 127 8.31 -10.09 2.79
N ALA A 128 9.42 -10.38 3.47
CA ALA A 128 9.48 -11.44 4.47
C ALA A 128 8.51 -11.19 5.63
N GLU A 129 8.42 -9.95 6.13
CA GLU A 129 7.46 -9.58 7.17
C GLU A 129 6.00 -9.72 6.72
N LEU A 130 5.68 -9.50 5.44
CA LEU A 130 4.32 -9.66 4.92
C LEU A 130 3.81 -11.10 5.04
N SER A 131 4.70 -12.10 5.17
CA SER A 131 4.28 -13.49 5.43
C SER A 131 3.60 -13.67 6.80
N ASP A 132 3.87 -12.78 7.76
CA ASP A 132 3.29 -12.77 9.12
C ASP A 132 2.19 -11.69 9.28
N ILE A 133 1.62 -11.20 8.17
CA ILE A 133 0.67 -10.09 8.19
C ILE A 133 -0.57 -10.41 9.03
N ASP A 134 -1.02 -11.67 9.06
CA ASP A 134 -2.24 -12.06 9.78
C ASP A 134 -2.02 -11.94 11.30
N ASN A 135 -0.86 -12.36 11.81
CA ASN A 135 -0.50 -12.16 13.21
C ASN A 135 -0.29 -10.67 13.54
N THR A 136 0.23 -9.88 12.59
CA THR A 136 0.36 -8.44 12.74
C THR A 136 -1.02 -7.77 12.87
N MET A 137 -1.98 -8.14 12.01
CA MET A 137 -3.37 -7.68 12.10
C MET A 137 -4.01 -8.06 13.44
N ASP A 138 -3.79 -9.29 13.92
CA ASP A 138 -4.32 -9.78 15.20
C ASP A 138 -3.80 -8.97 16.39
N LYS A 139 -2.51 -8.62 16.38
CA LYS A 139 -1.89 -7.74 17.40
C LYS A 139 -2.50 -6.35 17.31
N GLU A 140 -2.61 -5.80 16.11
CA GLU A 140 -3.11 -4.44 15.93
C GLU A 140 -4.58 -4.28 16.32
N ILE A 141 -5.43 -5.28 16.05
CA ILE A 141 -6.83 -5.27 16.51
C ILE A 141 -6.90 -5.19 18.03
N LYS A 142 -5.97 -5.83 18.77
CA LYS A 142 -5.90 -5.71 20.24
C LYS A 142 -5.50 -4.31 20.65
N CYS A 143 -4.49 -3.70 20.01
CA CYS A 143 -4.08 -2.31 20.26
C CYS A 143 -5.24 -1.34 20.00
N ILE A 144 -5.95 -1.51 18.88
CA ILE A 144 -7.11 -0.69 18.52
C ILE A 144 -8.24 -0.87 19.54
N THR A 145 -8.49 -2.09 20.00
CA THR A 145 -9.47 -2.35 21.05
C THR A 145 -9.09 -1.65 22.36
N ALA A 146 -7.80 -1.58 22.67
CA ALA A 146 -7.25 -0.90 23.85
C ALA A 146 -7.19 0.64 23.73
N GLY A 147 -7.50 1.21 22.55
CA GLY A 147 -7.59 2.65 22.34
C GLY A 147 -6.51 3.25 21.45
N ASP A 148 -5.50 2.48 21.05
CA ASP A 148 -4.53 2.92 20.04
C ASP A 148 -5.23 3.11 18.69
N ARG A 149 -4.85 4.11 17.92
CA ARG A 149 -5.44 4.40 16.60
C ARG A 149 -4.37 4.64 15.53
N PHE A 150 -3.10 4.38 15.82
CA PHE A 150 -2.01 4.62 14.89
C PHE A 150 -2.20 3.90 13.55
N ALA A 151 -2.53 2.60 13.56
CA ALA A 151 -2.74 1.86 12.31
C ALA A 151 -3.98 2.29 11.49
N LEU A 152 -4.85 3.14 12.05
CA LEU A 152 -6.04 3.65 11.39
C LEU A 152 -5.89 5.10 10.92
N GLN A 153 -4.69 5.69 11.04
CA GLN A 153 -4.43 7.08 10.66
C GLN A 153 -4.83 7.36 9.21
N GLU A 154 -4.65 6.38 8.32
CA GLU A 154 -4.86 6.56 6.87
C GLU A 154 -6.24 6.07 6.41
N LEU A 155 -7.16 5.79 7.33
CA LEU A 155 -8.56 5.55 6.98
C LEU A 155 -9.30 6.77 6.37
N PRO A 156 -9.05 8.02 6.81
CA PRO A 156 -9.75 9.18 6.27
C PRO A 156 -9.63 9.29 4.74
N GLU A 157 -10.75 9.64 4.10
CA GLU A 157 -10.89 9.66 2.64
C GLU A 157 -9.89 10.57 1.93
N ASN A 158 -9.38 11.60 2.59
CA ASN A 158 -8.40 12.51 1.99
C ASN A 158 -7.05 11.85 1.65
N TYR A 159 -6.76 10.66 2.21
CA TYR A 159 -5.60 9.87 1.82
C TYR A 159 -5.83 9.08 0.52
N TRP A 160 -7.10 8.74 0.21
CA TRP A 160 -7.46 7.86 -0.90
C TRP A 160 -7.98 8.65 -2.10
N THR A 161 -7.05 9.03 -2.98
CA THR A 161 -7.32 9.92 -4.11
C THR A 161 -6.50 9.56 -5.34
N ASN A 162 -7.09 9.77 -6.51
CA ASN A 162 -6.44 9.60 -7.81
C ASN A 162 -5.53 10.77 -8.21
N ILE A 163 -5.35 11.77 -7.34
CA ILE A 163 -4.53 12.93 -7.64
C ILE A 163 -3.04 12.54 -7.55
N LEU A 164 -2.35 12.62 -8.68
CA LEU A 164 -0.89 12.61 -8.74
C LEU A 164 -0.36 14.04 -8.63
N TYR A 165 0.48 14.29 -7.62
CA TYR A 165 1.25 15.54 -7.51
C TYR A 165 2.65 15.44 -8.16
N PHE A 166 2.96 14.30 -8.78
CA PHE A 166 4.20 14.01 -9.48
C PHE A 166 3.87 13.36 -10.84
N SER A 167 4.70 13.54 -11.87
CA SER A 167 4.57 12.78 -13.12
C SER A 167 5.62 11.67 -13.11
N PRO A 168 5.26 10.37 -13.15
CA PRO A 168 6.25 9.34 -13.47
C PRO A 168 6.90 9.73 -14.79
N GLY A 169 8.23 9.63 -14.86
CA GLY A 169 9.03 10.20 -15.94
C GLY A 169 8.42 9.84 -17.30
N SER A 170 7.92 10.84 -18.00
CA SER A 170 7.64 10.74 -19.42
C SER A 170 9.00 10.49 -20.07
N ASP A 171 9.21 9.30 -20.61
CA ASP A 171 10.16 9.17 -21.71
C ASP A 171 9.58 9.97 -22.88
N ASP A 172 9.97 11.25 -22.93
CA ASP A 172 10.10 12.02 -24.17
C ASP A 172 11.60 12.22 -24.43
#